data_AF-A0A0T6BCA6-F1
#
_entry.id   AF-A0A0T6BCA6-F1
#
_cell.length_a   1.000
_cell.length_b   1.000
_cell.length_c   1.000
_cell.angle_alpha   90.00
_cell.angle_beta   90.00
_cell.angle_gamma   90.00
#
_symmetry.space_group_name_H-M   'P 1'
#
loop_
_entity.id
_entity.type
_entity.pdbx_description
1 polymer ?
#
loop_
_entity_poly.entity_id
_entity_poly.type
_entity_poly.pdbx_seq_one_letter_code
_entity_poly.pdbx_strand_id
1 'polypeptide(L)'
;QKPGDTRYLERDASKDKKDIDVIRENHKFLWDEDDKPESWEEEFARKYYDKLFKEYCIGDLSRYKENKIALRWRIEKEVISGKGQFICGSKGCNREPELKSWEVNFAYLEKGEKKNALVKIRLCPDCSVKLNYHSTKKEIKRLKK
;
A
#
# COMPACT_ATOMS: atom_id res chain seq x y z
N GLN A 1 48.06 -2.47 29.69
CA GLN A 1 46.68 -2.67 29.18
C GLN A 1 45.78 -2.94 30.38
N LYS A 2 44.68 -2.21 30.53
CA LYS A 2 43.75 -2.42 31.65
C LYS A 2 42.64 -3.39 31.20
N PRO A 3 42.32 -4.45 31.95
CA PRO A 3 41.19 -5.31 31.64
C PRO A 3 39.89 -4.49 31.75
N GLY A 4 39.10 -4.42 30.67
CA GLY A 4 37.82 -3.68 30.62
C GLY A 4 37.75 -2.51 29.63
N ASP A 5 38.77 -2.29 28.79
CA ASP A 5 38.76 -1.21 27.79
C ASP A 5 37.81 -1.54 26.62
N THR A 6 36.57 -1.03 26.67
CA THR A 6 35.50 -1.28 25.68
C THR A 6 35.71 -0.55 24.35
N ARG A 7 36.78 0.24 24.20
CA ARG A 7 37.10 1.00 22.97
C ARG A 7 37.34 0.12 21.74
N TYR A 8 37.58 -1.18 21.94
CA TYR A 8 37.79 -2.16 20.87
C TYR A 8 36.56 -3.04 20.60
N LEU A 9 35.45 -2.84 21.32
CA LEU A 9 34.19 -3.56 21.14
C LEU A 9 33.24 -2.76 20.22
N GLU A 10 33.78 -2.17 19.15
CA GLU A 10 32.95 -1.48 18.17
C GLU A 10 32.20 -2.52 17.34
N ARG A 11 30.89 -2.64 17.59
CA ARG A 11 30.02 -3.59 16.91
C ARG A 11 29.88 -3.18 15.44
N ASP A 12 30.24 -4.08 14.52
CA ASP A 12 30.00 -3.89 13.09
C ASP A 12 28.49 -3.79 12.82
N ALA A 13 28.02 -2.58 12.52
CA ALA A 13 26.62 -2.29 12.23
C ALA A 13 26.29 -2.37 10.73
N SER A 14 27.26 -2.74 9.88
CA SER A 14 27.10 -2.72 8.41
C SER A 14 26.11 -3.77 7.90
N LYS A 15 25.78 -4.78 8.70
CA LYS A 15 24.82 -5.84 8.38
C LYS A 15 23.50 -5.72 9.14
N ASP A 16 23.30 -4.64 9.91
CA ASP A 16 22.05 -4.42 10.64
C ASP A 16 20.93 -4.09 9.67
N LYS A 17 20.09 -5.10 9.40
CA LYS A 17 18.80 -4.91 8.73
C LYS A 17 17.78 -4.41 9.76
N LYS A 18 17.07 -3.32 9.45
CA LYS A 18 15.94 -2.88 10.27
C LYS A 18 14.67 -3.61 9.85
N ASP A 19 13.69 -3.67 10.75
CA ASP A 19 12.39 -4.28 10.47
C ASP A 19 11.73 -3.72 9.19
N ILE A 20 11.92 -2.42 8.92
CA ILE A 20 11.39 -1.76 7.72
C ILE A 20 12.05 -2.25 6.43
N ASP A 21 13.33 -2.62 6.47
CA ASP A 21 14.06 -3.12 5.31
C ASP A 21 13.60 -4.55 4.99
N VAL A 22 13.47 -5.39 6.02
CA VAL A 22 12.94 -6.76 5.90
C VAL A 22 11.53 -6.77 5.29
N ILE A 23 10.64 -5.88 5.75
CA ILE A 23 9.29 -5.76 5.19
C ILE A 23 9.37 -5.29 3.74
N ARG A 24 10.21 -4.29 3.41
CA ARG A 24 10.32 -3.78 2.03
C ARG A 24 10.80 -4.83 1.04
N GLU A 25 11.71 -5.71 1.46
CA GLU A 25 12.25 -6.78 0.63
C GLU A 25 11.20 -7.88 0.36
N ASN A 26 10.38 -8.21 1.37
CA ASN A 26 9.48 -9.38 1.33
C ASN A 26 7.98 -9.03 1.19
N HIS A 27 7.63 -7.75 1.16
CA HIS A 27 6.24 -7.32 1.07
C HIS A 27 5.61 -7.72 -0.27
N LYS A 28 4.53 -8.50 -0.19
CA LYS A 28 3.62 -8.80 -1.31
C LYS A 28 2.37 -7.93 -1.24
N PHE A 29 1.87 -7.49 -2.40
CA PHE A 29 0.65 -6.68 -2.48
C PHE A 29 -0.61 -7.47 -2.14
N LEU A 30 -0.62 -8.77 -2.52
CA LEU A 30 -1.59 -9.76 -2.10
C LEU A 30 -0.83 -11.01 -1.65
N TRP A 31 -1.23 -11.58 -0.52
CA TRP A 31 -0.81 -12.92 -0.10
C TRP A 31 -1.93 -13.89 -0.47
N ASP A 32 -1.63 -14.86 -1.32
CA ASP A 32 -2.56 -15.95 -1.66
C ASP A 32 -2.60 -16.98 -0.52
N GLU A 33 -3.66 -17.78 -0.45
CA GLU A 33 -3.81 -18.78 0.63
C GLU A 33 -2.75 -19.89 0.56
N ASP A 34 -2.24 -20.15 -0.64
CA ASP A 34 -1.16 -21.12 -0.92
C ASP A 34 0.25 -20.57 -0.65
N ASP A 35 0.43 -19.26 -0.49
CA ASP A 35 1.71 -18.63 -0.17
C ASP A 35 2.07 -18.87 1.32
N LYS A 36 2.68 -20.04 1.59
CA LYS A 36 3.27 -20.35 2.89
C LYS A 36 4.64 -19.66 3.00
N PRO A 37 4.87 -18.82 4.03
CA PRO A 37 6.18 -18.22 4.22
C PRO A 37 7.21 -19.31 4.53
N GLU A 38 8.33 -19.31 3.81
CA GLU A 38 9.43 -20.26 4.05
C GLU A 38 10.49 -19.66 4.99
N SER A 39 10.67 -18.33 4.95
CA SER A 39 11.56 -17.59 5.83
C SER A 39 10.81 -16.86 6.96
N TRP A 40 11.50 -16.64 8.08
CA TRP A 40 11.04 -15.73 9.15
C TRP A 40 10.75 -14.32 8.63
N GLU A 41 11.54 -13.83 7.66
CA GLU A 41 11.36 -12.51 7.04
C GLU A 41 10.02 -12.42 6.30
N GLU A 42 9.61 -13.51 5.64
CA GLU A 42 8.32 -13.63 4.96
C GLU A 42 7.17 -13.79 5.95
N GLU A 43 7.36 -14.54 7.05
CA GLU A 43 6.36 -14.64 8.12
C GLU A 43 6.11 -13.26 8.76
N PHE A 44 7.17 -12.48 8.96
CA PHE A 44 7.07 -11.11 9.47
C PHE A 44 6.30 -10.19 8.51
N ALA A 45 6.60 -10.25 7.22
CA ALA A 45 5.88 -9.50 6.20
C ALA A 45 4.39 -9.91 6.11
N ARG A 46 4.08 -11.21 6.26
CA ARG A 46 2.71 -11.73 6.32
C ARG A 46 1.95 -11.21 7.53
N LYS A 47 2.54 -11.28 8.73
CA LYS A 47 1.95 -10.70 9.95
C LYS A 47 1.66 -9.21 9.81
N TYR A 48 2.51 -8.47 9.09
CA TYR A 48 2.25 -7.07 8.77
C TYR A 48 1.07 -6.90 7.80
N TYR A 49 0.99 -7.74 6.77
CA TYR A 49 -0.11 -7.76 5.80
C TYR A 49 -1.48 -8.09 6.42
N ASP A 50 -1.53 -8.96 7.42
CA ASP A 50 -2.76 -9.31 8.12
C ASP A 50 -3.32 -8.15 8.97
N LYS A 51 -2.45 -7.26 9.43
CA LYS A 51 -2.87 -6.03 10.15
C LYS A 51 -3.43 -4.96 9.22
N LEU A 52 -3.27 -5.07 7.90
CA LEU A 52 -3.75 -4.07 6.94
C LEU A 52 -5.26 -4.21 6.71
N PHE A 53 -5.95 -3.07 6.68
CA PHE A 53 -7.37 -3.01 6.35
C PHE A 53 -7.56 -3.01 4.83
N LYS A 54 -8.05 -4.13 4.28
CA LYS A 54 -8.08 -4.45 2.84
C LYS A 54 -9.38 -4.05 2.11
N GLU A 55 -10.16 -3.12 2.65
CA GLU A 55 -11.42 -2.69 2.02
C GLU A 55 -11.25 -1.61 0.95
N TYR A 56 -10.44 -0.59 1.24
CA TYR A 56 -10.15 0.52 0.32
C TYR A 56 -8.65 0.79 0.26
N CYS A 57 -8.14 1.08 -0.93
CA CYS A 57 -6.76 1.51 -1.17
C CYS A 57 -6.59 3.03 -1.10
N ILE A 58 -5.35 3.46 -0.91
CA ILE A 58 -4.89 4.83 -1.12
C ILE A 58 -4.13 4.89 -2.44
N GLY A 59 -4.43 5.90 -3.24
CA GLY A 59 -3.82 6.13 -4.55
C GLY A 59 -2.94 7.37 -4.58
N ASP A 60 -1.73 7.23 -5.12
CA ASP A 60 -0.96 8.36 -5.61
C ASP A 60 -1.35 8.62 -7.08
N LEU A 61 -1.99 9.77 -7.29
CA LEU A 61 -2.47 10.22 -8.60
C LEU A 61 -1.60 11.36 -9.12
N SER A 62 -0.40 11.59 -8.59
CA SER A 62 0.44 12.73 -8.98
C SER A 62 0.92 12.65 -10.42
N ARG A 63 1.18 11.42 -10.92
CA ARG A 63 1.66 11.14 -12.28
C ARG A 63 0.59 10.59 -13.22
N TYR A 64 -0.67 10.95 -12.97
CA TYR A 64 -1.81 10.48 -13.76
C TYR A 64 -1.72 10.84 -15.26
N LYS A 65 -1.06 11.95 -15.61
CA LYS A 65 -0.81 12.35 -17.01
C LYS A 65 0.12 11.41 -17.76
N GLU A 66 0.97 10.67 -17.06
CA GLU A 66 1.84 9.63 -17.65
C GLU A 66 1.15 8.25 -17.66
N ASN A 67 -0.14 8.18 -17.33
CA ASN A 67 -0.89 6.95 -17.07
C ASN A 67 -0.27 6.08 -15.94
N LYS A 68 0.52 6.70 -15.05
CA LYS A 68 1.14 6.04 -13.90
C LYS A 68 0.35 6.35 -12.65
N ILE A 69 -0.24 5.30 -12.07
CA ILE A 69 -0.91 5.37 -10.77
C ILE A 69 -0.22 4.39 -9.82
N ALA A 70 -0.03 4.80 -8.57
CA ALA A 70 0.45 3.91 -7.52
C ALA A 70 -0.67 3.69 -6.52
N LEU A 71 -0.91 2.44 -6.13
CA LEU A 71 -1.92 2.06 -5.16
C LEU A 71 -1.25 1.31 -4.02
N ARG A 72 -1.74 1.55 -2.80
CA ARG A 72 -1.34 0.82 -1.60
C ARG A 72 -2.52 0.60 -0.67
N TRP A 73 -2.42 -0.42 0.19
CA TRP A 73 -3.37 -0.60 1.28
C TRP A 73 -3.24 0.50 2.33
N ARG A 74 -4.33 0.75 3.05
CA ARG A 74 -4.39 1.72 4.14
C ARG A 74 -3.66 1.19 5.37
N ILE A 75 -2.95 2.08 6.04
CA ILE A 75 -2.38 1.79 7.37
C ILE A 75 -3.37 2.14 8.47
N GLU A 76 -3.19 1.56 9.65
CA GLU A 76 -4.05 1.78 10.82
C GLU A 76 -4.35 3.27 11.10
N LYS A 77 -3.31 4.13 11.11
CA LYS A 77 -3.48 5.57 11.32
C LYS A 77 -4.41 6.24 10.30
N GLU A 78 -4.36 5.80 9.03
CA GLU A 78 -5.22 6.33 7.97
C GLU A 78 -6.66 5.83 8.11
N VAL A 79 -6.83 4.59 8.59
CA VAL A 79 -8.15 4.01 8.85
C VAL A 79 -8.83 4.74 10.00
N ILE A 80 -8.11 4.98 11.11
CA ILE A 80 -8.60 5.75 12.25
C ILE A 80 -8.97 7.19 11.82
N SER A 81 -8.15 7.80 10.97
CA SER A 81 -8.44 9.13 10.40
C SER A 81 -9.60 9.13 9.40
N GLY A 82 -10.11 7.98 8.95
CA GLY A 82 -11.16 7.89 7.94
C GLY A 82 -10.69 8.12 6.50
N LYS A 83 -9.38 8.09 6.22
CA LYS A 83 -8.84 8.29 4.87
C LYS A 83 -9.19 7.13 3.95
N GLY A 84 -9.61 7.44 2.73
CA GLY A 84 -10.12 6.48 1.76
C GLY A 84 -11.56 5.99 2.02
N GLN A 85 -12.22 6.44 3.09
CA GLN A 85 -13.62 6.11 3.38
C GLN A 85 -14.49 7.36 3.56
N PHE A 86 -14.11 8.27 4.44
CA PHE A 86 -14.77 9.57 4.66
C PHE A 86 -13.97 10.73 4.07
N ILE A 87 -12.67 10.54 3.91
CA ILE A 87 -11.77 11.47 3.22
C ILE A 87 -11.29 10.82 1.92
N CYS A 88 -10.99 11.63 0.90
CA CYS A 88 -10.46 11.19 -0.37
C CYS A 88 -9.25 10.25 -0.20
N GLY A 89 -9.28 9.12 -0.91
CA GLY A 89 -8.22 8.13 -0.91
C GLY A 89 -6.98 8.55 -1.71
N SER A 90 -6.89 9.78 -2.21
CA SER A 90 -5.66 10.26 -2.85
C SER A 90 -4.65 10.69 -1.77
N LYS A 91 -3.39 10.27 -1.90
CA LYS A 91 -2.33 10.54 -0.91
C LYS A 91 -2.25 12.02 -0.52
N GLY A 92 -2.28 12.92 -1.51
CA GLY A 92 -2.18 14.38 -1.33
C GLY A 92 -3.53 15.13 -1.28
N CYS A 93 -4.66 14.44 -1.13
CA CYS A 93 -5.97 15.07 -1.06
C CYS A 93 -6.64 14.77 0.28
N ASN A 94 -7.25 15.79 0.90
CA ASN A 94 -7.99 15.67 2.15
C ASN A 94 -9.46 16.14 2.01
N ARG A 95 -10.01 16.12 0.80
CA ARG A 95 -11.43 16.46 0.59
C ARG A 95 -12.35 15.35 1.07
N GLU A 96 -13.43 15.74 1.75
CA GLU A 96 -14.46 14.87 2.32
C GLU A 96 -15.77 14.78 1.52
N PRO A 97 -16.27 15.84 0.83
CA PRO A 97 -17.58 15.77 0.21
C PRO A 97 -17.59 14.91 -1.07
N GLU A 98 -18.74 14.28 -1.32
CA GLU A 98 -19.11 13.62 -2.58
C GLU A 98 -18.13 12.54 -3.07
N LEU A 99 -17.58 11.76 -2.13
CA LEU A 99 -16.66 10.68 -2.45
C LEU A 99 -17.34 9.52 -3.19
N LYS A 100 -16.82 9.22 -4.38
CA LYS A 100 -17.24 8.12 -5.24
C LYS A 100 -16.30 6.93 -5.11
N SER A 101 -16.86 5.73 -5.13
CA SER A 101 -16.11 4.46 -5.11
C SER A 101 -15.85 3.97 -6.53
N TRP A 102 -14.60 3.63 -6.80
CA TRP A 102 -14.13 3.13 -8.09
C TRP A 102 -13.53 1.75 -7.91
N GLU A 103 -13.81 0.89 -8.87
CA GLU A 103 -13.15 -0.39 -8.99
C GLU A 103 -12.02 -0.26 -10.01
N VAL A 104 -10.80 -0.59 -9.58
CA VAL A 104 -9.60 -0.44 -10.36
C VAL A 104 -8.94 -1.79 -10.53
N ASN A 105 -8.84 -2.25 -11.77
CA ASN A 105 -7.93 -3.34 -12.09
C ASN A 105 -6.50 -2.78 -12.06
N PHE A 106 -5.77 -3.10 -10.99
CA PHE A 106 -4.41 -2.65 -10.75
C PHE A 106 -3.43 -3.71 -11.25
N ALA A 107 -2.77 -3.41 -12.35
CA ALA A 107 -1.65 -4.19 -12.86
C ALA A 107 -0.36 -3.73 -12.18
N TYR A 108 0.37 -4.66 -11.57
CA TYR A 108 1.64 -4.40 -10.89
C TYR A 108 2.67 -5.47 -11.17
N LEU A 109 3.94 -5.12 -10.99
CA LEU A 109 5.06 -6.05 -11.07
C LEU A 109 5.47 -6.46 -9.67
N GLU A 110 5.51 -7.76 -9.40
CA GLU A 110 5.96 -8.32 -8.13
C GLU A 110 6.96 -9.43 -8.42
N LYS A 111 8.18 -9.32 -7.88
CA LYS A 111 9.28 -10.27 -8.12
C LYS A 111 9.55 -10.60 -9.61
N GLY A 112 9.27 -9.65 -10.51
CA GLY A 112 9.47 -9.80 -11.96
C GLY A 112 8.25 -10.31 -12.73
N GLU A 113 7.17 -10.69 -12.04
CA GLU A 113 5.95 -11.19 -12.64
C GLU A 113 4.86 -10.11 -12.68
N LYS A 114 4.10 -10.06 -13.78
CA LYS A 114 2.97 -9.15 -13.92
C LYS A 114 1.75 -9.77 -13.26
N LYS A 115 1.28 -9.17 -12.17
CA LYS A 115 0.06 -9.54 -11.46
C LYS A 115 -1.01 -8.47 -11.65
N ASN A 116 -2.27 -8.88 -11.54
CA ASN A 116 -3.43 -7.99 -11.61
C ASN A 116 -4.28 -8.19 -10.35
N ALA A 117 -4.67 -7.11 -9.70
CA ALA A 117 -5.56 -7.13 -8.55
C ALA A 117 -6.73 -6.19 -8.75
N LEU A 118 -7.94 -6.68 -8.47
CA LEU A 118 -9.13 -5.85 -8.46
C LEU A 118 -9.26 -5.15 -7.11
N VAL A 119 -9.03 -3.84 -7.07
CA VAL A 119 -9.03 -3.07 -5.83
C VAL A 119 -10.07 -1.96 -5.85
N LYS A 120 -10.55 -1.60 -4.67
CA LYS A 120 -11.53 -0.52 -4.49
C LYS A 120 -10.83 0.73 -3.97
N ILE A 121 -11.13 1.88 -4.55
CA ILE A 121 -10.65 3.18 -4.09
C ILE A 121 -11.79 4.18 -4.01
N ARG A 122 -11.81 5.01 -2.98
CA ARG A 122 -12.78 6.09 -2.83
C ARG A 122 -12.14 7.44 -3.07
N LEU A 123 -12.67 8.23 -4.01
CA LEU A 123 -12.06 9.50 -4.45
C LEU A 123 -13.10 10.62 -4.55
N CYS A 124 -12.65 11.85 -4.33
CA CYS A 124 -13.46 13.05 -4.62
C CYS A 124 -13.59 13.26 -6.14
N PRO A 125 -14.54 14.09 -6.60
CA PRO A 125 -14.78 14.33 -8.03
C PRO A 125 -13.51 14.72 -8.81
N ASP A 126 -12.69 15.64 -8.29
CA ASP A 126 -11.43 16.04 -8.95
C ASP A 126 -10.44 14.89 -9.11
N CYS A 127 -10.28 14.08 -8.06
CA CYS A 127 -9.36 12.94 -8.09
C CYS A 127 -9.91 11.80 -8.96
N SER A 128 -11.23 11.67 -9.05
CA SER A 128 -11.90 10.75 -9.97
C SER A 128 -11.64 11.11 -11.43
N VAL A 129 -11.64 12.40 -11.79
CA VAL A 129 -11.24 12.85 -13.14
C VAL A 129 -9.79 12.47 -13.42
N LYS A 130 -8.89 12.67 -12.45
CA LYS A 130 -7.47 12.26 -12.60
C LYS A 130 -7.32 10.75 -12.79
N LEU A 131 -8.08 9.94 -12.05
CA LEU A 131 -8.06 8.49 -12.18
C LEU A 131 -8.56 8.03 -13.56
N ASN A 132 -9.55 8.72 -14.12
CA ASN A 132 -10.17 8.39 -15.41
C ASN A 132 -9.55 9.14 -16.60
N TYR A 133 -8.41 9.81 -16.42
CA TYR A 133 -7.82 10.72 -17.42
C TYR A 133 -7.43 10.01 -18.73
N HIS A 134 -6.84 8.81 -18.65
CA HIS A 134 -6.43 8.01 -19.82
C HIS A 134 -7.31 6.79 -20.08
N SER A 135 -8.03 6.29 -19.09
CA SER A 135 -8.88 5.11 -19.22
C SER A 135 -10.09 5.24 -18.32
N THR A 136 -11.27 5.13 -18.89
CA THR A 136 -12.53 5.17 -18.15
C THR A 136 -12.63 3.91 -17.29
N LYS A 137 -12.45 4.05 -15.98
CA LYS A 137 -12.63 2.97 -15.02
C LYS A 137 -14.10 2.83 -14.64
N LYS A 138 -14.50 1.67 -14.14
CA LYS A 138 -15.90 1.41 -13.75
C LYS A 138 -16.21 2.09 -12.41
N GLU A 139 -17.18 2.99 -12.41
CA GLU A 139 -17.76 3.55 -11.19
C GLU A 139 -18.62 2.47 -10.51
N ILE A 140 -18.42 2.24 -9.22
CA ILE A 140 -19.30 1.33 -8.46
C ILE A 140 -20.56 2.11 -8.10
N LYS A 141 -21.60 1.97 -8.93
CA LYS A 141 -22.93 2.47 -8.57
C LYS A 141 -23.53 1.53 -7.53
N ARG A 142 -23.82 2.05 -6.33
CA ARG A 142 -24.66 1.32 -5.38
C ARG A 142 -26.01 1.08 -6.06
N LEU A 143 -26.33 -0.17 -6.38
CA LEU A 143 -27.71 -0.56 -6.66
C LEU A 143 -28.53 -0.16 -5.43
N LYS A 144 -29.46 0.79 -5.62
CA LYS A 144 -30.44 1.13 -4.59
C LYS A 144 -31.20 -0.17 -4.28
N LYS A 145 -31.12 -0.62 -3.03
CA LYS A 145 -32.00 -1.66 -2.51
C LYS A 145 -33.31 -0.99 -2.08
#